data_AF-A0A9E1N0Z7-F1
#
_entry.id   AF-A0A9E1N0Z7-F1
#
_cell.length_a   1.000
_cell.length_b   1.000
_cell.length_c   1.000
_cell.angle_alpha   90.00
_cell.angle_beta   90.00
_cell.angle_gamma   90.00
#
_symmetry.space_group_name_H-M   'P 1'
#
loop_
_entity.id
_entity.type
_entity.pdbx_description
1 polymer ?
#
loop_
_entity_poly.entity_id
_entity_poly.type
_entity_poly.pdbx_seq_one_letter_code
_entity_poly.pdbx_strand_id
1 'polypeptide(L)'
;KDNAVFAAEPTALTKEARICAAGRFVLPQIIEHSSRLPAHMIRIPDGLRHSSYEETVAMAAEELGHFSGDQFAMVTHPGASREEIHVLRQFTKEVMKSENFIIADEPSAIPSTVKIAFAAGNLLDAKTVKGLAVTIIADIIPTEAVDLADVVFRATMPTETPGTILCAGGKIGELAVGKQAPAEVVADWQIVADIAAKMGASGFDFDNVAHVTAAIDASAEEAPPMPAPLPQDDLQALPKSYRGHSLIALAPALKNLYCKGHDKEPVEKTEGPFEIMEKVEPVPNTHMVTIHAPTVAAKCQAGQFVIAMTDEKSERIPYTVADWDREKGTVTIHVLEAGRSSREMALMQKGEHLAHFAGPLGNPIEVKRYGTVVCGGGCYGVAGIMPLARALKEAGNKVICINEASSSYLVYWEDELRQV
;
A
#
# COMPACT_ATOMS: atom_id res chain seq x y z
N LYS A 1 -0.10 -6.83 13.65
CA LYS A 1 0.32 -8.00 14.48
C LYS A 1 1.82 -7.91 14.67
N ASP A 2 2.34 -8.07 15.89
CA ASP A 2 3.79 -7.94 16.18
C ASP A 2 4.42 -6.64 15.64
N ASN A 3 3.69 -5.52 15.78
CA ASN A 3 4.03 -4.20 15.23
C ASN A 3 4.22 -4.12 13.70
N ALA A 4 3.66 -5.07 12.95
CA ALA A 4 3.60 -5.04 11.49
C ALA A 4 2.15 -4.96 10.97
N VAL A 5 1.96 -4.29 9.84
CA VAL A 5 0.68 -4.16 9.15
C VAL A 5 0.59 -5.14 7.98
N PHE A 6 -0.38 -6.05 8.04
CA PHE A 6 -0.53 -7.12 7.04
C PHE A 6 -1.71 -6.91 6.09
N ALA A 7 -2.77 -6.27 6.57
CA ALA A 7 -4.00 -6.08 5.80
C ALA A 7 -4.73 -4.84 6.30
N ALA A 8 -5.50 -4.23 5.39
CA ALA A 8 -6.53 -3.26 5.71
C ALA A 8 -7.88 -3.88 5.35
N GLU A 9 -8.80 -3.91 6.31
CA GLU A 9 -10.10 -4.57 6.17
C GLU A 9 -11.24 -3.61 6.53
N PRO A 10 -12.42 -3.77 5.91
CA PRO A 10 -13.60 -3.00 6.30
C PRO A 10 -13.99 -3.33 7.74
N THR A 11 -14.44 -2.33 8.50
CA THR A 11 -14.85 -2.50 9.91
C THR A 11 -16.20 -3.20 10.07
N ALA A 12 -16.98 -3.29 8.99
CA ALA A 12 -18.27 -3.97 8.96
C ALA A 12 -18.57 -4.52 7.56
N LEU A 13 -19.46 -5.51 7.49
CA LEU A 13 -19.97 -6.07 6.23
C LEU A 13 -21.17 -5.25 5.71
N THR A 14 -20.97 -3.94 5.50
CA THR A 14 -21.99 -3.05 4.93
C THR A 14 -21.46 -2.35 3.68
N LYS A 15 -22.36 -1.82 2.84
CA LYS A 15 -21.98 -1.13 1.61
C LYS A 15 -21.13 0.12 1.89
N GLU A 16 -21.42 0.79 3.00
CA GLU A 16 -20.79 2.03 3.45
C GLU A 16 -19.41 1.79 4.08
N ALA A 17 -19.19 0.62 4.69
CA ALA A 17 -17.91 0.25 5.28
C ALA A 17 -16.91 -0.30 4.25
N ARG A 18 -17.32 -0.50 2.99
CA ARG A 18 -16.44 -0.97 1.92
C ARG A 18 -15.27 0.01 1.71
N ILE A 19 -14.08 -0.55 1.66
CA ILE A 19 -12.86 0.17 1.28
C ILE A 19 -12.57 -0.07 -0.20
N CYS A 20 -12.00 0.92 -0.88
CA CYS A 20 -11.56 0.78 -2.27
C CYS A 20 -10.27 -0.04 -2.37
N ALA A 21 -9.87 -0.43 -3.58
CA ALA A 21 -8.65 -1.20 -3.80
C ALA A 21 -7.40 -0.49 -3.25
N ALA A 22 -7.31 0.83 -3.40
CA ALA A 22 -6.21 1.60 -2.82
C ALA A 22 -6.17 1.46 -1.29
N GLY A 23 -7.30 1.72 -0.61
CA GLY A 23 -7.37 1.58 0.85
C GLY A 23 -7.07 0.16 1.34
N ARG A 24 -7.42 -0.86 0.55
CA ARG A 24 -7.20 -2.28 0.90
C ARG A 24 -5.75 -2.74 0.72
N PHE A 25 -5.12 -2.37 -0.39
CA PHE A 25 -3.83 -2.97 -0.80
C PHE A 25 -2.64 -2.04 -0.61
N VAL A 26 -2.83 -0.72 -0.65
CA VAL A 26 -1.72 0.24 -0.61
C VAL A 26 -1.20 0.40 0.80
N LEU A 27 -2.10 0.55 1.77
CA LEU A 27 -1.71 0.92 3.14
C LEU A 27 -0.73 -0.09 3.76
N PRO A 28 -0.96 -1.43 3.73
CA PRO A 28 0.02 -2.38 4.26
C PRO A 28 1.34 -2.37 3.48
N GLN A 29 1.30 -2.17 2.16
CA GLN A 29 2.49 -2.21 1.30
C GLN A 29 3.40 -0.99 1.50
N ILE A 30 2.84 0.21 1.69
CA ILE A 30 3.62 1.42 1.99
C ILE A 30 4.21 1.35 3.42
N ILE A 31 3.41 0.95 4.41
CA ILE A 31 3.86 0.88 5.81
C ILE A 31 5.04 -0.09 5.97
N GLU A 32 4.97 -1.22 5.27
CA GLU A 32 5.99 -2.27 5.27
C GLU A 32 6.87 -2.22 4.00
N HIS A 33 7.01 -1.04 3.38
CA HIS A 33 7.85 -0.88 2.21
C HIS A 33 9.33 -1.02 2.62
N SER A 34 10.08 -1.90 1.94
CA SER A 34 11.48 -2.18 2.28
C SER A 34 12.39 -0.97 2.06
N SER A 35 12.04 -0.11 1.11
CA SER A 35 12.79 1.11 0.78
C SER A 35 12.29 2.35 1.54
N ARG A 36 11.66 2.23 2.72
CA ARG A 36 11.37 3.43 3.54
C ARG A 36 12.66 4.21 3.79
N LEU A 37 12.56 5.54 3.87
CA LEU A 37 13.73 6.38 4.17
C LEU A 37 14.44 5.85 5.42
N PRO A 38 15.78 5.68 5.38
CA PRO A 38 16.50 5.00 6.45
C PRO A 38 16.65 5.89 7.69
N ALA A 39 16.81 7.20 7.51
CA ALA A 39 17.05 8.17 8.58
C ALA A 39 16.66 9.58 8.13
N HIS A 40 16.67 10.52 9.07
CA HIS A 40 16.80 11.94 8.76
C HIS A 40 18.17 12.21 8.14
N MET A 41 18.27 13.18 7.24
CA MET A 41 19.51 13.48 6.52
C MET A 41 19.68 14.97 6.29
N ILE A 42 20.94 15.40 6.20
CA ILE A 42 21.31 16.76 5.81
C ILE A 42 22.34 16.69 4.69
N ARG A 43 22.31 17.67 3.79
CA ARG A 43 23.27 17.78 2.70
C ARG A 43 24.60 18.32 3.19
N ILE A 44 25.66 17.65 2.77
CA ILE A 44 27.05 18.08 2.88
C ILE A 44 27.66 18.09 1.46
N PRO A 45 28.89 18.63 1.27
CA PRO A 45 29.49 18.70 -0.08
C PRO A 45 29.56 17.36 -0.82
N ASP A 46 29.70 16.24 -0.10
CA ASP A 46 29.81 14.89 -0.67
C ASP A 46 28.45 14.18 -0.86
N GLY A 47 27.32 14.85 -0.56
CA GLY A 47 25.97 14.30 -0.69
C GLY A 47 25.16 14.34 0.60
N LEU A 48 24.14 13.49 0.73
CA LEU A 48 23.33 13.39 1.94
C LEU A 48 24.04 12.53 2.99
N ARG A 49 24.05 13.01 4.24
CA ARG A 49 24.53 12.28 5.41
C ARG A 49 23.40 12.06 6.39
N HIS A 50 23.34 10.87 7.00
CA HIS A 50 22.45 10.60 8.12
C HIS A 50 22.69 11.58 9.27
N SER A 51 21.59 12.05 9.86
CA SER A 51 21.56 13.07 10.89
C SER A 51 20.60 12.64 12.00
N SER A 52 20.82 13.16 13.21
CA SER A 52 19.83 13.01 14.29
C SER A 52 18.61 13.90 14.01
N TYR A 53 17.46 13.57 14.62
CA TYR A 53 16.27 14.41 14.48
C TYR A 53 16.53 15.85 14.93
N GLU A 54 17.14 16.04 16.11
CA GLU A 54 17.42 17.36 16.69
C GLU A 54 18.39 18.19 15.83
N GLU A 55 19.44 17.56 15.28
CA GLU A 55 20.37 18.21 14.34
C GLU A 55 19.66 18.63 13.05
N THR A 56 18.75 17.78 12.54
CA THR A 56 17.99 18.05 11.31
C THR A 56 17.00 19.20 11.51
N VAL A 57 16.32 19.26 12.67
CA VAL A 57 15.48 20.39 13.08
C VAL A 57 16.30 21.68 13.19
N ALA A 58 17.47 21.62 13.82
CA ALA A 58 18.35 22.79 13.94
C ALA A 58 18.78 23.33 12.57
N MET A 59 19.20 22.46 11.65
CA MET A 59 19.57 22.84 10.29
C MET A 59 18.39 23.45 9.52
N ALA A 60 17.21 22.82 9.59
CA ALA A 60 16.00 23.36 8.96
C ALA A 60 15.65 24.76 9.48
N ALA A 61 15.69 24.96 10.79
CA ALA A 61 15.39 26.25 11.42
C ALA A 61 16.41 27.34 11.05
N GLU A 62 17.70 27.00 10.97
CA GLU A 62 18.75 27.91 10.53
C GLU A 62 18.51 28.37 9.09
N GLU A 63 18.28 27.42 8.16
CA GLU A 63 18.05 27.76 6.75
C GLU A 63 16.77 28.57 6.55
N LEU A 64 15.67 28.18 7.22
CA LEU A 64 14.41 28.92 7.16
C LEU A 64 14.52 30.33 7.72
N GLY A 65 15.36 30.56 8.72
CA GLY A 65 15.58 31.87 9.33
C GLY A 65 16.12 32.94 8.37
N HIS A 66 16.66 32.55 7.22
CA HIS A 66 17.18 33.46 6.20
C HIS A 66 16.11 33.99 5.23
N PHE A 67 14.88 33.47 5.27
CA PHE A 67 13.83 33.78 4.29
C PHE A 67 12.50 34.13 4.96
N SER A 68 11.68 34.92 4.29
CA SER A 68 10.32 35.26 4.73
C SER A 68 9.47 35.73 3.55
N GLY A 69 8.16 35.84 3.74
CA GLY A 69 7.26 36.39 2.73
C GLY A 69 7.13 35.50 1.50
N ASP A 70 7.13 36.13 0.33
CA ASP A 70 6.98 35.50 -0.99
C ASP A 70 8.14 34.58 -1.38
N GLN A 71 9.23 34.56 -0.59
CA GLN A 71 10.40 33.72 -0.78
C GLN A 71 10.24 32.30 -0.22
N PHE A 72 9.23 32.05 0.63
CA PHE A 72 8.96 30.73 1.20
C PHE A 72 7.70 30.12 0.60
N ALA A 73 7.70 28.80 0.41
CA ALA A 73 6.50 28.01 0.15
C ALA A 73 6.45 26.73 1.00
N MET A 74 5.24 26.40 1.46
CA MET A 74 4.92 25.11 2.06
C MET A 74 4.07 24.32 1.08
N VAL A 75 4.49 23.10 0.75
CA VAL A 75 3.78 22.21 -0.17
C VAL A 75 3.41 20.92 0.57
N THR A 76 2.13 20.59 0.63
CA THR A 76 1.61 19.37 1.28
C THR A 76 0.60 18.67 0.37
N HIS A 77 0.01 17.58 0.83
CA HIS A 77 -0.86 16.70 0.05
C HIS A 77 -2.27 16.61 0.64
N PRO A 78 -3.30 16.29 -0.17
CA PRO A 78 -4.69 16.26 0.32
C PRO A 78 -5.01 15.08 1.24
N GLY A 79 -4.09 14.11 1.35
CA GLY A 79 -4.19 13.00 2.30
C GLY A 79 -3.60 13.30 3.68
N ALA A 80 -3.15 14.53 3.94
CA ALA A 80 -2.64 14.95 5.24
C ALA A 80 -3.78 15.05 6.27
N SER A 81 -3.46 14.87 7.55
CA SER A 81 -4.46 15.03 8.62
C SER A 81 -4.87 16.49 8.77
N ARG A 82 -6.02 16.71 9.42
CA ARG A 82 -6.49 18.07 9.74
C ARG A 82 -5.48 18.82 10.61
N GLU A 83 -4.84 18.13 11.54
CA GLU A 83 -3.79 18.65 12.41
C GLU A 83 -2.53 19.04 11.63
N GLU A 84 -2.10 18.22 10.67
CA GLU A 84 -1.00 18.54 9.75
C GLU A 84 -1.31 19.78 8.93
N ILE A 85 -2.48 19.83 8.29
CA ILE A 85 -2.87 21.00 7.50
C ILE A 85 -2.92 22.26 8.36
N HIS A 86 -3.46 22.17 9.58
CA HIS A 86 -3.55 23.30 10.50
C HIS A 86 -2.17 23.85 10.86
N VAL A 87 -1.28 23.01 11.38
CA VAL A 87 0.05 23.45 11.86
C VAL A 87 0.93 23.94 10.71
N LEU A 88 0.98 23.21 9.58
CA LEU A 88 1.77 23.63 8.44
C LEU A 88 1.27 24.97 7.87
N ARG A 89 -0.05 25.19 7.83
CA ARG A 89 -0.65 26.45 7.37
C ARG A 89 -0.37 27.60 8.34
N GLN A 90 -0.53 27.36 9.64
CA GLN A 90 -0.22 28.33 10.68
C GLN A 90 1.25 28.75 10.59
N PHE A 91 2.18 27.79 10.49
CA PHE A 91 3.61 28.05 10.34
C PHE A 91 3.92 28.92 9.12
N THR A 92 3.34 28.56 7.97
CA THR A 92 3.53 29.29 6.70
C THR A 92 3.11 30.76 6.84
N LYS A 93 1.96 31.01 7.45
CA LYS A 93 1.40 32.36 7.58
C LYS A 93 2.03 33.16 8.72
N GLU A 94 2.20 32.55 9.89
CA GLU A 94 2.54 33.25 11.11
C GLU A 94 4.05 33.31 11.37
N VAL A 95 4.79 32.27 11.01
CA VAL A 95 6.25 32.23 11.19
C VAL A 95 6.94 32.73 9.94
N MET A 96 6.65 32.12 8.79
CA MET A 96 7.31 32.47 7.53
C MET A 96 6.73 33.73 6.87
N LYS A 97 5.57 34.23 7.33
CA LYS A 97 4.86 35.39 6.76
C LYS A 97 4.52 35.24 5.28
N SER A 98 4.31 34.00 4.83
CA SER A 98 4.04 33.64 3.44
C SER A 98 2.57 33.28 3.23
N GLU A 99 2.05 33.60 2.04
CA GLU A 99 0.74 33.14 1.58
C GLU A 99 0.86 31.89 0.67
N ASN A 100 2.08 31.41 0.40
CA ASN A 100 2.35 30.28 -0.49
C ASN A 100 2.15 28.93 0.23
N PHE A 101 0.92 28.63 0.63
CA PHE A 101 0.53 27.33 1.17
C PHE A 101 -0.19 26.50 0.09
N ILE A 102 0.44 25.44 -0.39
CA ILE A 102 0.00 24.67 -1.55
C ILE A 102 -0.37 23.26 -1.12
N ILE A 103 -1.55 22.79 -1.52
CA ILE A 103 -1.97 21.39 -1.40
C ILE A 103 -2.01 20.79 -2.80
N ALA A 104 -1.28 19.70 -3.02
CA ALA A 104 -1.17 19.06 -4.33
C ALA A 104 -1.13 17.53 -4.25
N ASP A 105 -1.71 16.87 -5.24
CA ASP A 105 -1.67 15.40 -5.39
C ASP A 105 -0.34 14.90 -6.00
N GLU A 106 0.30 15.73 -6.82
CA GLU A 106 1.49 15.42 -7.61
C GLU A 106 2.50 16.58 -7.56
N PRO A 107 3.78 16.35 -7.94
CA PRO A 107 4.78 17.40 -8.04
C PRO A 107 4.26 18.65 -8.75
N SER A 108 4.27 19.78 -8.05
CA SER A 108 3.61 21.01 -8.48
C SER A 108 4.59 22.15 -8.69
N ALA A 109 4.28 23.01 -9.65
CA ALA A 109 5.03 24.25 -9.86
C ALA A 109 4.80 25.21 -8.68
N ILE A 110 5.87 25.88 -8.26
CA ILE A 110 5.84 26.90 -7.20
C ILE A 110 6.12 28.29 -7.81
N PRO A 111 5.66 29.38 -7.17
CA PRO A 111 5.90 30.74 -7.65
C PRO A 111 7.40 31.04 -7.80
N SER A 112 7.78 31.77 -8.87
CA SER A 112 9.20 32.08 -9.17
C SER A 112 9.90 32.97 -8.12
N THR A 113 9.14 33.63 -7.27
CA THR A 113 9.64 34.43 -6.13
C THR A 113 10.21 33.53 -5.03
N VAL A 114 9.74 32.29 -4.93
CA VAL A 114 10.16 31.32 -3.93
C VAL A 114 11.65 31.00 -4.10
N LYS A 115 12.38 31.00 -2.99
CA LYS A 115 13.80 30.65 -2.87
C LYS A 115 14.02 29.46 -1.94
N ILE A 116 13.12 29.24 -1.00
CA ILE A 116 13.13 28.08 -0.10
C ILE A 116 11.75 27.43 -0.07
N ALA A 117 11.72 26.10 -0.11
CA ALA A 117 10.47 25.35 0.01
C ALA A 117 10.58 24.23 1.04
N PHE A 118 9.51 24.02 1.79
CA PHE A 118 9.27 22.82 2.58
C PHE A 118 8.22 21.97 1.88
N ALA A 119 8.53 20.72 1.54
CA ALA A 119 7.59 19.77 0.96
C ALA A 119 7.33 18.59 1.92
N ALA A 120 6.07 18.40 2.33
CA ALA A 120 5.59 17.23 3.05
C ALA A 120 5.19 16.13 2.05
N GLY A 121 6.19 15.47 1.46
CA GLY A 121 6.05 14.44 0.43
C GLY A 121 6.87 14.74 -0.83
N ASN A 122 6.75 13.85 -1.83
CA ASN A 122 7.36 13.97 -3.14
C ASN A 122 6.58 14.95 -4.03
N LEU A 123 6.54 16.22 -3.64
CA LEU A 123 5.66 17.25 -4.22
C LEU A 123 6.41 18.34 -5.00
N LEU A 124 7.73 18.19 -5.15
CA LEU A 124 8.59 19.04 -5.95
C LEU A 124 9.36 18.16 -6.93
N ASP A 125 9.37 18.51 -8.21
CA ASP A 125 10.17 17.79 -9.20
C ASP A 125 11.66 18.17 -9.08
N ALA A 126 12.54 17.31 -9.60
CA ALA A 126 13.99 17.52 -9.52
C ALA A 126 14.46 18.85 -10.14
N LYS A 127 13.72 19.35 -11.15
CA LYS A 127 14.00 20.64 -11.79
C LYS A 127 13.72 21.80 -10.83
N THR A 128 12.62 21.72 -10.09
CA THR A 128 12.21 22.72 -9.12
C THR A 128 13.18 22.74 -7.94
N VAL A 129 13.54 21.56 -7.40
CA VAL A 129 14.52 21.45 -6.30
C VAL A 129 15.86 22.09 -6.69
N LYS A 130 16.38 21.80 -7.89
CA LYS A 130 17.63 22.42 -8.40
C LYS A 130 17.56 23.94 -8.60
N GLY A 131 16.36 24.50 -8.71
CA GLY A 131 16.14 25.94 -8.91
C GLY A 131 15.98 26.73 -7.61
N LEU A 132 15.81 26.05 -6.47
CA LEU A 132 15.69 26.66 -5.16
C LEU A 132 17.08 26.86 -4.53
N ALA A 133 17.18 27.84 -3.63
CA ALA A 133 18.37 28.05 -2.82
C ALA A 133 18.50 26.97 -1.74
N VAL A 134 17.37 26.58 -1.14
CA VAL A 134 17.28 25.52 -0.14
C VAL A 134 15.98 24.74 -0.32
N THR A 135 16.03 23.43 -0.18
CA THR A 135 14.85 22.57 -0.15
C THR A 135 14.84 21.68 1.09
N ILE A 136 13.71 21.68 1.79
CA ILE A 136 13.42 20.81 2.93
C ILE A 136 12.34 19.82 2.51
N ILE A 137 12.56 18.52 2.68
CA ILE A 137 11.58 17.48 2.32
C ILE A 137 11.32 16.58 3.53
N ALA A 138 10.05 16.43 3.92
CA ALA A 138 9.59 15.44 4.88
C ALA A 138 8.81 14.34 4.17
N ASP A 139 9.38 13.14 4.05
CA ASP A 139 8.80 12.07 3.26
C ASP A 139 9.03 10.68 3.88
N ILE A 140 8.52 9.65 3.20
CA ILE A 140 8.52 8.26 3.65
C ILE A 140 9.37 7.35 2.76
N ILE A 141 9.58 7.71 1.49
CA ILE A 141 10.24 6.90 0.45
C ILE A 141 11.28 7.79 -0.27
N PRO A 142 12.48 7.27 -0.62
CA PRO A 142 13.48 8.01 -1.37
C PRO A 142 13.02 8.30 -2.80
N THR A 143 13.34 9.49 -3.28
CA THR A 143 13.07 9.97 -4.64
C THR A 143 14.23 10.83 -5.15
N GLU A 144 14.25 11.14 -6.44
CA GLU A 144 15.24 12.07 -7.00
C GLU A 144 15.16 13.45 -6.30
N ALA A 145 13.97 13.90 -5.89
CA ALA A 145 13.81 15.14 -5.15
C ALA A 145 14.48 15.06 -3.76
N VAL A 146 14.32 13.94 -3.05
CA VAL A 146 15.03 13.68 -1.79
C VAL A 146 16.53 13.73 -2.01
N ASP A 147 17.05 13.04 -3.03
CA ASP A 147 18.49 12.99 -3.34
C ASP A 147 19.11 14.35 -3.65
N LEU A 148 18.28 15.36 -3.96
CA LEU A 148 18.68 16.73 -4.27
C LEU A 148 18.40 17.72 -3.13
N ALA A 149 17.56 17.38 -2.16
CA ALA A 149 17.17 18.27 -1.06
C ALA A 149 18.32 18.56 -0.08
N ASP A 150 18.25 19.69 0.61
CA ASP A 150 19.28 20.14 1.57
C ASP A 150 19.02 19.56 2.97
N VAL A 151 17.76 19.42 3.34
CA VAL A 151 17.32 18.82 4.60
C VAL A 151 16.23 17.81 4.32
N VAL A 152 16.37 16.61 4.86
CA VAL A 152 15.41 15.51 4.67
C VAL A 152 14.96 14.97 6.03
N PHE A 153 13.67 15.04 6.28
CA PHE A 153 13.04 14.37 7.41
C PHE A 153 12.42 13.04 6.97
N ARG A 154 12.70 11.99 7.74
CA ARG A 154 11.93 10.76 7.71
C ARG A 154 10.65 10.99 8.52
N ALA A 155 9.50 11.06 7.84
CA ALA A 155 8.21 11.29 8.46
C ALA A 155 7.46 9.98 8.76
N THR A 156 6.45 10.08 9.62
CA THR A 156 5.43 9.03 9.76
C THR A 156 4.47 9.03 8.57
N MET A 157 3.65 7.99 8.48
CA MET A 157 2.51 7.92 7.55
C MET A 157 1.20 7.71 8.30
N PRO A 158 0.03 7.83 7.64
CA PRO A 158 -1.26 7.53 8.24
C PRO A 158 -1.25 6.16 8.89
N THR A 159 -1.82 6.05 10.08
CA THR A 159 -1.79 4.88 10.99
C THR A 159 -0.47 4.63 11.74
N GLU A 160 0.57 5.42 11.51
CA GLU A 160 1.72 5.51 12.42
C GLU A 160 1.57 6.63 13.46
N THR A 161 0.71 7.61 13.16
CA THR A 161 0.32 8.72 14.05
C THR A 161 -1.20 8.78 14.19
N PRO A 162 -1.74 9.15 15.38
CA PRO A 162 -3.14 9.49 15.50
C PRO A 162 -3.46 10.82 14.80
N GLY A 163 -4.72 11.07 14.49
CA GLY A 163 -5.18 12.32 13.88
C GLY A 163 -6.61 12.26 13.40
N THR A 164 -7.05 13.31 12.70
CA THR A 164 -8.40 13.37 12.13
C THR A 164 -8.39 13.71 10.65
N ILE A 165 -9.38 13.22 9.90
CA ILE A 165 -9.61 13.51 8.48
C ILE A 165 -11.02 14.04 8.29
N LEU A 166 -11.19 15.09 7.50
CA LEU A 166 -12.50 15.56 7.05
C LEU A 166 -12.92 14.78 5.80
N CYS A 167 -13.91 13.90 5.93
CA CYS A 167 -14.43 13.13 4.80
C CYS A 167 -15.30 14.00 3.89
N ALA A 168 -15.43 13.62 2.62
CA ALA A 168 -16.25 14.33 1.65
C ALA A 168 -17.74 14.47 2.03
N GLY A 169 -18.24 13.61 2.92
CA GLY A 169 -19.58 13.74 3.51
C GLY A 169 -19.70 14.75 4.66
N GLY A 170 -18.66 15.56 4.93
CA GLY A 170 -18.60 16.51 6.05
C GLY A 170 -18.40 15.86 7.43
N LYS A 171 -18.21 14.54 7.50
CA LYS A 171 -17.96 13.81 8.74
C LYS A 171 -16.47 13.81 9.06
N ILE A 172 -16.13 14.05 10.32
CA ILE A 172 -14.77 13.85 10.83
C ILE A 172 -14.56 12.36 11.10
N GLY A 173 -13.54 11.80 10.45
CA GLY A 173 -13.02 10.46 10.72
C GLY A 173 -11.78 10.51 11.60
N GLU A 174 -11.59 9.47 12.41
CA GLU A 174 -10.41 9.32 13.26
C GLU A 174 -9.38 8.42 12.60
N LEU A 175 -8.12 8.81 12.67
CA LEU A 175 -6.96 7.99 12.36
C LEU A 175 -6.45 7.39 13.66
N ALA A 176 -6.53 6.06 13.77
CA ALA A 176 -5.96 5.31 14.88
C ALA A 176 -4.55 4.82 14.53
N VAL A 177 -3.71 4.67 15.55
CA VAL A 177 -2.37 4.09 15.41
C VAL A 177 -2.50 2.57 15.21
N GLY A 178 -2.14 2.10 14.01
CA GLY A 178 -2.05 0.69 13.66
C GLY A 178 -0.64 0.11 13.80
N LYS A 179 0.39 0.96 13.71
CA LYS A 179 1.80 0.60 13.90
C LYS A 179 2.51 1.71 14.66
N GLN A 180 3.34 1.34 15.64
CA GLN A 180 4.17 2.33 16.32
C GLN A 180 5.43 2.61 15.48
N ALA A 181 5.62 3.87 15.11
CA ALA A 181 6.85 4.35 14.50
C ALA A 181 8.00 4.40 15.53
N PRO A 182 9.28 4.36 15.08
CA PRO A 182 10.42 4.70 15.93
C PRO A 182 10.23 6.08 16.57
N ALA A 183 10.76 6.29 17.78
CA ALA A 183 10.52 7.51 18.55
C ALA A 183 11.02 8.78 17.86
N GLU A 184 12.08 8.66 17.06
CA GLU A 184 12.67 9.74 16.27
C GLU A 184 11.92 10.03 14.97
N VAL A 185 10.94 9.20 14.57
CA VAL A 185 10.14 9.38 13.37
C VAL A 185 8.76 9.90 13.78
N VAL A 186 8.52 11.18 13.51
CA VAL A 186 7.33 11.91 13.98
C VAL A 186 6.48 12.41 12.80
N ALA A 187 5.25 12.85 13.09
CA ALA A 187 4.35 13.40 12.09
C ALA A 187 4.82 14.76 11.55
N ASP A 188 4.37 15.14 10.36
CA ASP A 188 4.78 16.40 9.71
C ASP A 188 4.47 17.62 10.59
N TRP A 189 3.35 17.60 11.31
CA TRP A 189 2.99 18.68 12.23
C TRP A 189 3.99 18.82 13.39
N GLN A 190 4.54 17.73 13.91
CA GLN A 190 5.54 17.74 14.97
C GLN A 190 6.86 18.31 14.45
N ILE A 191 7.28 17.87 13.25
CA ILE A 191 8.46 18.41 12.56
C ILE A 191 8.36 19.93 12.46
N VAL A 192 7.23 20.44 11.98
CA VAL A 192 7.03 21.88 11.80
C VAL A 192 6.91 22.62 13.14
N ALA A 193 6.24 22.05 14.14
CA ALA A 193 6.16 22.64 15.47
C ALA A 193 7.54 22.77 16.14
N ASP A 194 8.37 21.73 16.04
CA ASP A 194 9.73 21.72 16.60
C ASP A 194 10.66 22.71 15.88
N ILE A 195 10.53 22.84 14.54
CA ILE A 195 11.21 23.88 13.78
C ILE A 195 10.74 25.27 14.24
N ALA A 196 9.43 25.49 14.39
CA ALA A 196 8.88 26.77 14.84
C ALA A 196 9.41 27.15 16.23
N ALA A 197 9.42 26.21 17.17
CA ALA A 197 9.98 26.38 18.50
C ALA A 197 11.48 26.72 18.44
N LYS A 198 12.24 26.02 17.57
CA LYS A 198 13.68 26.30 17.36
C LYS A 198 13.93 27.69 16.77
N MET A 199 13.02 28.19 15.94
CA MET A 199 13.02 29.57 15.42
C MET A 199 12.52 30.61 16.44
N GLY A 200 12.12 30.18 17.64
CA GLY A 200 11.62 31.05 18.70
C GLY A 200 10.18 31.54 18.51
N ALA A 201 9.39 30.87 17.66
CA ALA A 201 7.98 31.18 17.46
C ALA A 201 7.13 30.63 18.62
N SER A 202 6.13 31.41 19.04
CA SER A 202 5.12 30.99 20.02
C SER A 202 3.88 30.41 19.32
N GLY A 203 3.09 29.60 20.04
CA GLY A 203 1.81 29.10 19.52
C GLY A 203 1.90 27.75 18.79
N PHE A 204 3.04 27.05 18.95
CA PHE A 204 3.29 25.72 18.41
C PHE A 204 3.57 24.67 19.52
N ASP A 205 3.31 25.03 20.78
CA ASP A 205 3.54 24.19 21.96
C ASP A 205 2.42 23.16 22.12
N PHE A 206 2.41 22.14 21.26
CA PHE A 206 1.42 21.07 21.24
C PHE A 206 1.97 19.78 21.84
N ASP A 207 1.44 19.35 22.99
CA ASP A 207 1.88 18.10 23.66
C ASP A 207 1.46 16.84 22.90
N ASN A 208 0.33 16.88 22.21
CA ASN A 208 -0.25 15.74 21.51
C ASN A 208 -1.26 16.20 20.45
N VAL A 209 -1.70 15.27 19.61
CA VAL A 209 -2.64 15.54 18.52
C VAL A 209 -3.94 16.19 18.97
N ALA A 210 -4.46 15.86 20.16
CA ALA A 210 -5.74 16.41 20.63
C ALA A 210 -5.63 17.91 20.96
N HIS A 211 -4.45 18.38 21.40
CA HIS A 211 -4.20 19.82 21.58
C HIS A 211 -4.24 20.54 20.23
N VAL A 212 -3.68 19.93 19.18
CA VAL A 212 -3.77 20.48 17.81
C VAL A 212 -5.22 20.47 17.34
N THR A 213 -5.93 19.34 17.47
CA THR A 213 -7.34 19.22 17.07
C THR A 213 -8.23 20.28 17.73
N ALA A 214 -7.98 20.62 19.00
CA ALA A 214 -8.72 21.64 19.73
C ALA A 214 -8.45 23.06 19.22
N ALA A 215 -7.32 23.32 18.56
CA ALA A 215 -6.97 24.60 17.96
C ALA A 215 -7.57 24.80 16.56
N ILE A 216 -8.14 23.75 15.95
CA ILE A 216 -8.71 23.82 14.59
C ILE A 216 -10.07 24.53 14.61
N ASP A 217 -10.19 25.61 13.83
CA ASP A 217 -11.47 26.23 13.53
C ASP A 217 -12.25 25.39 12.50
N ALA A 218 -13.10 24.49 13.01
CA ALA A 218 -13.93 23.62 12.19
C ALA A 218 -14.94 24.38 11.31
N SER A 219 -15.24 25.66 11.58
CA SER A 219 -16.16 26.45 10.76
C SER A 219 -15.52 26.96 9.46
N ALA A 220 -14.19 26.99 9.40
CA ALA A 220 -13.42 27.42 8.25
C ALA A 220 -13.01 26.26 7.31
N GLU A 221 -13.30 25.01 7.68
CA GLU A 221 -12.96 23.84 6.87
C GLU A 221 -14.03 23.54 5.80
N GLU A 222 -13.58 23.29 4.58
CA GLU A 222 -14.44 22.83 3.48
C GLU A 222 -14.21 21.34 3.25
N ALA A 223 -15.31 20.57 3.20
CA ALA A 223 -15.22 19.14 2.93
C ALA A 223 -14.68 18.90 1.51
N PRO A 224 -13.78 17.92 1.31
CA PRO A 224 -13.30 17.61 -0.02
C PRO A 224 -14.45 17.11 -0.91
N PRO A 225 -14.36 17.29 -2.23
CA PRO A 225 -15.41 16.82 -3.13
C PRO A 225 -15.53 15.29 -3.08
N MET A 226 -16.77 14.79 -3.15
CA MET A 226 -17.01 13.36 -3.28
C MET A 226 -16.64 12.91 -4.70
N PRO A 227 -15.74 11.92 -4.87
CA PRO A 227 -15.43 11.38 -6.19
C PRO A 227 -16.67 10.73 -6.82
N ALA A 228 -16.86 10.95 -8.12
CA ALA A 228 -17.91 10.35 -8.93
C ALA A 228 -17.30 9.82 -10.24
N PRO A 229 -17.35 8.51 -10.53
CA PRO A 229 -17.90 7.44 -9.69
C PRO A 229 -17.11 7.21 -8.39
N LEU A 230 -17.71 6.49 -7.44
CA LEU A 230 -17.06 6.16 -6.18
C LEU A 230 -15.87 5.20 -6.40
N PRO A 231 -14.70 5.41 -5.76
CA PRO A 231 -13.54 4.54 -5.89
C PRO A 231 -13.76 3.10 -5.44
N GLN A 232 -14.80 2.83 -4.63
CA GLN A 232 -15.20 1.46 -4.29
C GLN A 232 -15.87 0.73 -5.46
N ASP A 233 -16.48 1.47 -6.38
CA ASP A 233 -17.31 0.95 -7.46
C ASP A 233 -16.62 1.06 -8.83
N ASP A 234 -15.64 1.96 -9.01
CA ASP A 234 -14.87 2.13 -10.24
C ASP A 234 -13.36 2.27 -9.98
N LEU A 235 -12.57 1.43 -10.65
CA LEU A 235 -11.11 1.43 -10.57
C LEU A 235 -10.49 2.71 -11.18
N GLN A 236 -11.14 3.33 -12.14
CA GLN A 236 -10.67 4.59 -12.75
C GLN A 236 -10.79 5.78 -11.80
N ALA A 237 -11.65 5.67 -10.78
CA ALA A 237 -11.80 6.68 -9.74
C ALA A 237 -10.83 6.49 -8.56
N LEU A 238 -9.96 5.46 -8.59
CA LEU A 238 -8.95 5.30 -7.56
C LEU A 238 -7.95 6.46 -7.56
N PRO A 239 -7.45 6.88 -6.39
CA PRO A 239 -6.37 7.84 -6.33
C PRO A 239 -5.13 7.28 -7.05
N LYS A 240 -4.48 8.12 -7.85
CA LYS A 240 -3.28 7.72 -8.62
C LYS A 240 -2.00 7.90 -7.81
N SER A 241 -2.02 8.84 -6.89
CA SER A 241 -0.89 9.20 -6.06
C SER A 241 -1.27 9.32 -4.58
N TYR A 242 -0.25 9.28 -3.74
CA TYR A 242 -0.32 9.63 -2.32
C TYR A 242 1.00 10.29 -1.94
N ARG A 243 0.96 11.46 -1.28
CA ARG A 243 2.15 12.26 -0.97
C ARG A 243 3.03 12.55 -2.20
N GLY A 244 2.43 12.68 -3.39
CA GLY A 244 3.16 12.86 -4.64
C GLY A 244 3.88 11.61 -5.18
N HIS A 245 3.72 10.45 -4.54
CA HIS A 245 4.21 9.17 -5.05
C HIS A 245 3.13 8.46 -5.85
N SER A 246 3.51 7.79 -6.94
CA SER A 246 2.58 6.91 -7.67
C SER A 246 2.17 5.71 -6.82
N LEU A 247 0.86 5.47 -6.68
CA LEU A 247 0.37 4.30 -5.93
C LEU A 247 0.71 2.98 -6.61
N ILE A 248 0.87 2.95 -7.93
CA ILE A 248 1.28 1.74 -8.66
C ILE A 248 2.74 1.40 -8.37
N ALA A 249 3.59 2.43 -8.26
CA ALA A 249 4.99 2.25 -7.90
C ALA A 249 5.14 1.75 -6.46
N LEU A 250 4.30 2.26 -5.56
CA LEU A 250 4.30 1.88 -4.14
C LEU A 250 3.63 0.54 -3.85
N ALA A 251 2.62 0.18 -4.63
CA ALA A 251 1.86 -1.05 -4.49
C ALA A 251 1.71 -1.75 -5.86
N PRO A 252 2.71 -2.55 -6.29
CA PRO A 252 2.71 -3.20 -7.60
C PRO A 252 1.48 -4.08 -7.86
N ALA A 253 0.83 -4.60 -6.82
CA ALA A 253 -0.43 -5.35 -6.93
C ALA A 253 -1.55 -4.53 -7.61
N LEU A 254 -1.49 -3.20 -7.54
CA LEU A 254 -2.43 -2.32 -8.25
C LEU A 254 -2.15 -2.27 -9.76
N LYS A 255 -0.95 -2.61 -10.23
CA LYS A 255 -0.59 -2.58 -11.66
C LYS A 255 -1.58 -3.39 -12.49
N ASN A 256 -2.02 -4.55 -11.99
CA ASN A 256 -2.99 -5.40 -12.67
C ASN A 256 -4.41 -4.80 -12.71
N LEU A 257 -4.75 -3.89 -11.80
CA LEU A 257 -6.01 -3.14 -11.84
C LEU A 257 -5.97 -1.98 -12.84
N TYR A 258 -4.83 -1.28 -12.92
CA TYR A 258 -4.70 -0.10 -13.77
C TYR A 258 -4.29 -0.43 -15.21
N CYS A 259 -3.49 -1.48 -15.39
CA CYS A 259 -2.86 -1.80 -16.67
C CYS A 259 -3.13 -3.28 -16.99
N LYS A 260 -4.19 -3.53 -17.78
CA LYS A 260 -4.44 -4.88 -18.31
C LYS A 260 -3.34 -5.24 -19.31
N GLY A 261 -2.56 -6.28 -19.01
CA GLY A 261 -1.68 -6.95 -20.00
C GLY A 261 -0.20 -6.54 -20.00
N HIS A 262 0.46 -6.33 -18.86
CA HIS A 262 1.91 -6.13 -18.85
C HIS A 262 2.71 -7.44 -18.91
N ASP A 263 3.69 -7.46 -19.81
CA ASP A 263 4.72 -8.50 -19.90
C ASP A 263 5.62 -8.53 -18.65
N LYS A 264 6.03 -9.76 -18.29
CA LYS A 264 6.84 -10.06 -17.12
C LYS A 264 8.31 -9.75 -17.38
N GLU A 265 8.98 -9.12 -16.42
CA GLU A 265 10.43 -8.94 -16.45
C GLU A 265 11.16 -10.29 -16.31
N PRO A 266 12.35 -10.45 -16.91
CA PRO A 266 13.13 -11.67 -16.79
C PRO A 266 13.73 -11.78 -15.39
N VAL A 267 13.64 -12.97 -14.80
CA VAL A 267 14.11 -13.23 -13.42
C VAL A 267 15.28 -14.21 -13.44
N GLU A 268 16.24 -13.99 -12.54
CA GLU A 268 17.35 -14.91 -12.28
C GLU A 268 16.84 -16.22 -11.68
N LYS A 269 17.31 -17.34 -12.22
CA LYS A 269 16.84 -18.67 -11.83
C LYS A 269 17.54 -19.12 -10.55
N THR A 270 16.76 -19.35 -9.49
CA THR A 270 17.19 -20.16 -8.35
C THR A 270 17.09 -21.65 -8.73
N GLU A 271 17.92 -22.54 -8.17
CA GLU A 271 17.84 -23.99 -8.41
C GLU A 271 17.07 -24.68 -7.28
N GLY A 272 16.16 -25.60 -7.62
CA GLY A 272 15.43 -26.43 -6.65
C GLY A 272 14.55 -27.50 -7.31
N PRO A 273 13.83 -28.34 -6.57
CA PRO A 273 13.06 -29.45 -7.13
C PRO A 273 11.65 -29.08 -7.63
N PHE A 274 11.08 -27.96 -7.19
CA PHE A 274 9.69 -27.56 -7.45
C PHE A 274 9.62 -26.20 -8.16
N GLU A 275 9.79 -26.19 -9.48
CA GLU A 275 9.81 -24.98 -10.30
C GLU A 275 8.42 -24.33 -10.41
N ILE A 276 8.36 -23.00 -10.29
CA ILE A 276 7.18 -22.21 -10.63
C ILE A 276 7.11 -22.04 -12.15
N MET A 277 6.24 -22.82 -12.79
CA MET A 277 6.02 -22.80 -14.25
C MET A 277 5.26 -21.55 -14.70
N GLU A 278 4.33 -21.11 -13.86
CA GLU A 278 3.51 -19.94 -14.10
C GLU A 278 3.12 -19.27 -12.78
N LYS A 279 3.13 -17.93 -12.80
CA LYS A 279 2.71 -17.07 -11.69
C LYS A 279 1.89 -15.93 -12.25
N VAL A 280 0.64 -15.80 -11.86
CA VAL A 280 -0.24 -14.72 -12.30
C VAL A 280 -0.95 -14.16 -11.08
N GLU A 281 -1.21 -12.87 -11.06
CA GLU A 281 -2.08 -12.25 -10.06
C GLU A 281 -3.43 -11.94 -10.74
N PRO A 282 -4.40 -12.89 -10.73
CA PRO A 282 -5.70 -12.70 -11.39
C PRO A 282 -6.47 -11.49 -10.88
N VAL A 283 -6.38 -11.22 -9.58
CA VAL A 283 -6.91 -10.03 -8.90
C VAL A 283 -5.91 -9.64 -7.82
N PRO A 284 -5.86 -8.37 -7.38
CA PRO A 284 -4.89 -7.91 -6.42
C PRO A 284 -4.80 -8.81 -5.20
N ASN A 285 -3.57 -9.03 -4.73
CA ASN A 285 -3.27 -9.76 -3.51
C ASN A 285 -3.66 -11.25 -3.56
N THR A 286 -4.10 -11.74 -4.72
CA THR A 286 -4.43 -13.16 -4.99
C THR A 286 -3.54 -13.64 -6.12
N HIS A 287 -2.66 -14.59 -5.83
CA HIS A 287 -1.71 -15.09 -6.80
C HIS A 287 -2.01 -16.55 -7.16
N MET A 288 -2.23 -16.81 -8.44
CA MET A 288 -2.22 -18.13 -9.04
C MET A 288 -0.77 -18.57 -9.24
N VAL A 289 -0.40 -19.71 -8.67
CA VAL A 289 0.93 -20.29 -8.79
C VAL A 289 0.79 -21.71 -9.33
N THR A 290 1.40 -21.99 -10.47
CA THR A 290 1.46 -23.32 -11.08
C THR A 290 2.86 -23.87 -10.89
N ILE A 291 2.98 -24.96 -10.12
CA ILE A 291 4.24 -25.56 -9.70
C ILE A 291 4.41 -26.90 -10.41
N HIS A 292 5.61 -27.17 -10.93
CA HIS A 292 5.98 -28.49 -11.42
C HIS A 292 6.21 -29.45 -10.24
N ALA A 293 5.29 -30.40 -10.08
CA ALA A 293 5.27 -31.38 -9.00
C ALA A 293 4.62 -32.69 -9.50
N PRO A 294 5.29 -33.47 -10.37
CA PRO A 294 4.67 -34.54 -11.14
C PRO A 294 4.09 -35.67 -10.27
N THR A 295 4.78 -36.00 -9.16
CA THR A 295 4.33 -37.04 -8.22
C THR A 295 3.08 -36.63 -7.45
N VAL A 296 2.90 -35.33 -7.19
CA VAL A 296 1.73 -34.75 -6.55
C VAL A 296 0.58 -34.70 -7.55
N ALA A 297 0.82 -34.13 -8.74
CA ALA A 297 -0.17 -33.97 -9.80
C ALA A 297 -0.82 -35.30 -10.22
N ALA A 298 -0.03 -36.38 -10.29
CA ALA A 298 -0.53 -37.71 -10.63
C ALA A 298 -1.62 -38.21 -9.66
N LYS A 299 -1.61 -37.76 -8.40
CA LYS A 299 -2.49 -38.26 -7.33
C LYS A 299 -3.58 -37.27 -6.91
N CYS A 300 -3.54 -36.02 -7.38
CA CYS A 300 -4.50 -34.99 -7.00
C CYS A 300 -5.95 -35.40 -7.33
N GLN A 301 -6.84 -35.09 -6.38
CA GLN A 301 -8.29 -35.21 -6.49
C GLN A 301 -8.96 -33.97 -5.89
N ALA A 302 -10.23 -33.75 -6.25
CA ALA A 302 -11.00 -32.61 -5.77
C ALA A 302 -11.15 -32.62 -4.24
N GLY A 303 -11.04 -31.44 -3.63
CA GLY A 303 -11.14 -31.25 -2.17
C GLY A 303 -9.84 -31.47 -1.39
N GLN A 304 -8.73 -31.75 -2.06
CA GLN A 304 -7.43 -31.93 -1.42
C GLN A 304 -6.60 -30.63 -1.37
N PHE A 305 -5.57 -30.65 -0.54
CA PHE A 305 -4.63 -29.54 -0.37
C PHE A 305 -3.19 -30.03 -0.43
N VAL A 306 -2.24 -29.10 -0.50
CA VAL A 306 -0.79 -29.33 -0.43
C VAL A 306 -0.20 -28.49 0.69
N ILE A 307 0.95 -28.87 1.22
CA ILE A 307 1.77 -28.00 2.09
C ILE A 307 2.92 -27.47 1.25
N ALA A 308 3.07 -26.15 1.20
CA ALA A 308 4.16 -25.50 0.49
C ALA A 308 5.03 -24.68 1.44
N MET A 309 6.33 -24.63 1.15
CA MET A 309 7.32 -23.77 1.78
C MET A 309 8.20 -23.17 0.68
N THR A 310 8.31 -21.84 0.67
CA THR A 310 9.17 -21.14 -0.30
C THR A 310 10.64 -21.42 0.01
N ASP A 311 11.06 -21.30 1.28
CA ASP A 311 12.39 -21.62 1.78
C ASP A 311 12.38 -22.71 2.87
N GLU A 312 13.55 -23.27 3.19
CA GLU A 312 13.72 -24.28 4.27
C GLU A 312 13.27 -23.78 5.65
N LYS A 313 13.22 -22.46 5.85
CA LYS A 313 12.83 -21.80 7.11
C LYS A 313 11.42 -21.20 7.06
N SER A 314 10.74 -21.24 5.92
CA SER A 314 9.39 -20.70 5.78
C SER A 314 8.37 -21.52 6.57
N GLU A 315 7.21 -20.93 6.88
CA GLU A 315 6.15 -21.69 7.55
C GLU A 315 5.57 -22.75 6.60
N ARG A 316 5.06 -23.84 7.17
CA ARG A 316 4.36 -24.89 6.43
C ARG A 316 2.93 -24.45 6.19
N ILE A 317 2.65 -23.83 5.04
CA ILE A 317 1.32 -23.30 4.74
C ILE A 317 0.51 -24.32 3.92
N PRO A 318 -0.70 -24.70 4.36
CA PRO A 318 -1.60 -25.50 3.55
C PRO A 318 -2.28 -24.63 2.48
N TYR A 319 -2.26 -25.10 1.23
CA TYR A 319 -2.97 -24.49 0.11
C TYR A 319 -3.89 -25.50 -0.56
N THR A 320 -5.17 -25.13 -0.71
CA THR A 320 -6.12 -25.93 -1.48
C THR A 320 -5.65 -26.05 -2.92
N VAL A 321 -5.69 -27.27 -3.46
CA VAL A 321 -5.37 -27.51 -4.87
C VAL A 321 -6.49 -26.91 -5.73
N ALA A 322 -6.11 -26.00 -6.63
CA ALA A 322 -7.05 -25.29 -7.51
C ALA A 322 -7.20 -25.98 -8.87
N ASP A 323 -6.12 -26.52 -9.43
CA ASP A 323 -6.15 -27.36 -10.63
C ASP A 323 -4.90 -28.25 -10.69
N TRP A 324 -4.87 -29.21 -11.61
CA TRP A 324 -3.69 -30.00 -11.89
C TRP A 324 -3.68 -30.52 -13.33
N ASP A 325 -2.49 -30.66 -13.91
CA ASP A 325 -2.26 -31.26 -15.22
C ASP A 325 -1.35 -32.47 -15.05
N ARG A 326 -1.89 -33.67 -15.32
CA ARG A 326 -1.15 -34.93 -15.14
C ARG A 326 -0.10 -35.15 -16.21
N GLU A 327 -0.29 -34.58 -17.41
CA GLU A 327 0.66 -34.74 -18.52
C GLU A 327 1.84 -33.79 -18.34
N LYS A 328 1.57 -32.54 -17.97
CA LYS A 328 2.63 -31.55 -17.65
C LYS A 328 3.24 -31.76 -16.28
N GLY A 329 2.62 -32.55 -15.42
CA GLY A 329 3.08 -32.79 -14.05
C GLY A 329 2.96 -31.56 -13.15
N THR A 330 1.97 -30.70 -13.38
CA THR A 330 1.83 -29.43 -12.65
C THR A 330 0.64 -29.41 -11.72
N VAL A 331 0.77 -28.68 -10.61
CA VAL A 331 -0.30 -28.41 -9.64
C VAL A 331 -0.45 -26.90 -9.51
N THR A 332 -1.69 -26.41 -9.59
CA THR A 332 -2.01 -25.00 -9.45
C THR A 332 -2.63 -24.76 -8.08
N ILE A 333 -2.15 -23.72 -7.39
CA ILE A 333 -2.69 -23.22 -6.13
C ILE A 333 -3.01 -21.73 -6.26
N HIS A 334 -3.95 -21.24 -5.44
CA HIS A 334 -4.20 -19.82 -5.28
C HIS A 334 -3.80 -19.38 -3.88
N VAL A 335 -3.08 -18.27 -3.83
CA VAL A 335 -2.51 -17.72 -2.60
C VAL A 335 -3.03 -16.33 -2.39
N LEU A 336 -3.84 -16.15 -1.34
CA LEU A 336 -4.16 -14.83 -0.82
C LEU A 336 -3.00 -14.36 0.06
N GLU A 337 -2.37 -13.26 -0.30
CA GLU A 337 -1.37 -12.60 0.53
C GLU A 337 -2.07 -11.99 1.76
N ALA A 338 -1.80 -12.55 2.94
CA ALA A 338 -2.50 -12.19 4.18
C ALA A 338 -1.56 -12.25 5.40
N GLY A 339 -0.32 -12.67 5.21
CA GLY A 339 0.66 -12.84 6.25
C GLY A 339 2.05 -13.10 5.65
N ARG A 340 3.03 -13.29 6.52
CA ARG A 340 4.44 -13.43 6.14
C ARG A 340 4.67 -14.49 5.06
N SER A 341 4.26 -15.74 5.28
CA SER A 341 4.58 -16.83 4.35
C SER A 341 3.80 -16.74 3.03
N SER A 342 2.59 -16.19 3.03
CA SER A 342 1.88 -15.92 1.78
C SER A 342 2.47 -14.74 1.01
N ARG A 343 3.07 -13.76 1.71
CA ARG A 343 3.90 -12.71 1.08
C ARG A 343 5.20 -13.27 0.51
N GLU A 344 5.88 -14.17 1.22
CA GLU A 344 7.06 -14.89 0.69
C GLU A 344 6.69 -15.58 -0.66
N MET A 345 5.57 -16.29 -0.72
CA MET A 345 5.04 -16.90 -1.95
C MET A 345 4.56 -15.89 -3.01
N ALA A 346 4.02 -14.75 -2.59
CA ALA A 346 3.60 -13.67 -3.49
C ALA A 346 4.80 -13.05 -4.22
N LEU A 347 5.91 -12.87 -3.50
CA LEU A 347 7.15 -12.29 -4.02
C LEU A 347 7.90 -13.23 -4.96
N MET A 348 7.66 -14.55 -4.86
CA MET A 348 8.25 -15.51 -5.78
C MET A 348 7.80 -15.29 -7.23
N GLN A 349 8.69 -15.61 -8.16
CA GLN A 349 8.56 -15.39 -9.59
C GLN A 349 8.59 -16.68 -10.40
N LYS A 350 8.17 -16.58 -11.67
CA LYS A 350 8.27 -17.70 -12.61
C LYS A 350 9.75 -18.10 -12.77
N GLY A 351 10.02 -19.40 -12.73
CA GLY A 351 11.35 -19.99 -12.86
C GLY A 351 12.10 -20.14 -11.53
N GLU A 352 11.58 -19.57 -10.44
CA GLU A 352 12.08 -19.84 -9.10
C GLU A 352 11.53 -21.17 -8.56
N HIS A 353 12.16 -21.69 -7.51
CA HIS A 353 11.83 -22.99 -6.95
C HIS A 353 11.42 -22.92 -5.48
N LEU A 354 10.38 -23.68 -5.12
CA LEU A 354 10.01 -23.88 -3.73
C LEU A 354 10.96 -24.90 -3.08
N ALA A 355 11.33 -24.67 -1.81
CA ALA A 355 12.06 -25.65 -1.03
C ALA A 355 11.26 -26.95 -0.83
N HIS A 356 9.96 -26.83 -0.51
CA HIS A 356 9.12 -28.00 -0.26
C HIS A 356 7.70 -27.83 -0.83
N PHE A 357 7.20 -28.91 -1.44
CA PHE A 357 5.82 -29.04 -1.91
C PHE A 357 5.31 -30.46 -1.66
N ALA A 358 4.53 -30.62 -0.60
CA ALA A 358 4.10 -31.93 -0.11
C ALA A 358 2.60 -32.14 -0.32
N GLY A 359 2.23 -33.25 -0.98
CA GLY A 359 0.83 -33.67 -1.11
C GLY A 359 0.60 -34.68 -2.24
N PRO A 360 -0.66 -34.82 -2.70
CA PRO A 360 -1.84 -34.19 -2.12
C PRO A 360 -2.13 -34.75 -0.72
N LEU A 361 -2.72 -33.92 0.14
CA LEU A 361 -3.10 -34.22 1.52
C LEU A 361 -4.60 -34.01 1.71
N GLY A 362 -5.13 -34.56 2.80
CA GLY A 362 -6.55 -34.55 3.09
C GLY A 362 -7.32 -35.64 2.33
N ASN A 363 -8.55 -35.88 2.78
CA ASN A 363 -9.45 -36.82 2.13
C ASN A 363 -10.10 -36.14 0.92
N PRO A 364 -10.08 -36.77 -0.26
CA PRO A 364 -10.87 -36.30 -1.39
C PRO A 364 -12.34 -36.17 -1.00
N ILE A 365 -13.01 -35.20 -1.59
CA ILE A 365 -14.45 -35.06 -1.40
C ILE A 365 -15.19 -36.21 -2.08
N GLU A 366 -16.29 -36.65 -1.47
CA GLU A 366 -17.13 -37.68 -2.07
C GLU A 366 -17.88 -37.09 -3.27
N VAL A 367 -17.71 -37.72 -4.43
CA VAL A 367 -18.35 -37.30 -5.69
C VAL A 367 -19.33 -38.38 -6.14
N LYS A 368 -20.61 -38.03 -6.18
CA LYS A 368 -21.72 -38.87 -6.64
C LYS A 368 -22.71 -38.03 -7.44
N ARG A 369 -23.70 -38.68 -8.05
CA ARG A 369 -24.85 -38.02 -8.66
C ARG A 369 -25.91 -37.68 -7.60
N TYR A 370 -25.91 -36.45 -7.13
CA TYR A 370 -26.85 -35.87 -6.17
C TYR A 370 -28.06 -35.18 -6.83
N GLY A 371 -27.99 -34.84 -8.11
CA GLY A 371 -29.06 -34.13 -8.83
C GLY A 371 -28.65 -32.70 -9.15
N THR A 372 -29.06 -31.72 -8.33
CA THR A 372 -28.63 -30.31 -8.44
C THR A 372 -27.75 -29.94 -7.26
N VAL A 373 -26.57 -29.37 -7.51
CA VAL A 373 -25.59 -28.99 -6.48
C VAL A 373 -25.22 -27.52 -6.66
N VAL A 374 -25.15 -26.78 -5.54
CA VAL A 374 -24.67 -25.40 -5.50
C VAL A 374 -23.25 -25.38 -4.95
N CYS A 375 -22.32 -24.80 -5.70
CA CYS A 375 -20.95 -24.54 -5.27
C CYS A 375 -20.79 -23.03 -5.07
N GLY A 376 -20.63 -22.58 -3.83
CA GLY A 376 -20.40 -21.17 -3.50
C GLY A 376 -18.95 -20.92 -3.11
N GLY A 377 -18.31 -19.93 -3.70
CA GLY A 377 -16.95 -19.54 -3.38
C GLY A 377 -16.75 -18.04 -3.59
N GLY A 378 -15.90 -17.44 -2.77
CA GLY A 378 -15.46 -16.06 -2.92
C GLY A 378 -13.98 -15.91 -2.55
N CYS A 379 -13.34 -14.83 -3.00
CA CYS A 379 -11.91 -14.60 -2.81
C CYS A 379 -11.07 -15.83 -3.25
N TYR A 380 -10.10 -16.30 -2.46
CA TYR A 380 -9.31 -17.50 -2.78
C TYR A 380 -10.14 -18.80 -2.83
N GLY A 381 -11.35 -18.81 -2.25
CA GLY A 381 -12.25 -19.96 -2.24
C GLY A 381 -12.81 -20.31 -3.63
N VAL A 382 -12.87 -19.35 -4.55
CA VAL A 382 -13.26 -19.57 -5.96
C VAL A 382 -12.36 -20.63 -6.60
N ALA A 383 -11.06 -20.57 -6.32
CA ALA A 383 -10.10 -21.53 -6.83
C ALA A 383 -10.31 -22.94 -6.26
N GLY A 384 -10.73 -23.04 -4.98
CA GLY A 384 -11.01 -24.31 -4.33
C GLY A 384 -12.29 -25.00 -4.83
N ILE A 385 -13.29 -24.24 -5.30
CA ILE A 385 -14.53 -24.83 -5.82
C ILE A 385 -14.39 -25.35 -7.25
N MET A 386 -13.42 -24.86 -8.02
CA MET A 386 -13.23 -25.24 -9.43
C MET A 386 -13.09 -26.77 -9.66
N PRO A 387 -12.15 -27.48 -9.00
CA PRO A 387 -11.99 -28.91 -9.22
C PRO A 387 -13.18 -29.72 -8.69
N LEU A 388 -13.88 -29.20 -7.67
CA LEU A 388 -15.10 -29.78 -7.14
C LEU A 388 -16.26 -29.67 -8.14
N ALA A 389 -16.48 -28.47 -8.69
CA ALA A 389 -17.52 -28.21 -9.69
C ALA A 389 -17.32 -29.12 -10.92
N ARG A 390 -16.06 -29.27 -11.38
CA ARG A 390 -15.68 -30.17 -12.47
C ARG A 390 -16.03 -31.61 -12.18
N ALA A 391 -15.58 -32.15 -11.05
CA ALA A 391 -15.86 -33.52 -10.67
C ALA A 391 -17.36 -33.81 -10.49
N LEU A 392 -18.11 -32.87 -9.88
CA LEU A 392 -19.55 -33.01 -9.72
C LEU A 392 -20.30 -32.96 -11.05
N LYS A 393 -19.87 -32.11 -11.99
CA LYS A 393 -20.45 -32.05 -13.33
C LYS A 393 -20.20 -33.34 -14.11
N GLU A 394 -18.98 -33.85 -14.07
CA GLU A 394 -18.60 -35.14 -14.67
C GLU A 394 -19.41 -36.32 -14.11
N ALA A 395 -19.76 -36.27 -12.81
CA ALA A 395 -20.64 -37.25 -12.18
C ALA A 395 -22.14 -37.12 -12.57
N GLY A 396 -22.49 -36.20 -13.48
CA GLY A 396 -23.84 -36.04 -14.01
C GLY A 396 -24.77 -35.18 -13.16
N ASN A 397 -24.21 -34.28 -12.35
CA ASN A 397 -24.99 -33.28 -11.61
C ASN A 397 -25.26 -32.03 -12.46
N LYS A 398 -26.37 -31.35 -12.18
CA LYS A 398 -26.56 -29.94 -12.52
C LYS A 398 -25.83 -29.10 -11.47
N VAL A 399 -24.72 -28.47 -11.84
CA VAL A 399 -23.94 -27.62 -10.95
C VAL A 399 -24.34 -26.16 -11.13
N ILE A 400 -24.49 -25.43 -10.03
CA ILE A 400 -24.71 -23.98 -9.99
C ILE A 400 -23.56 -23.38 -9.20
N CYS A 401 -22.71 -22.59 -9.87
CA CYS A 401 -21.61 -21.90 -9.22
C CYS A 401 -22.05 -20.48 -8.80
N ILE A 402 -21.80 -20.12 -7.55
CA ILE A 402 -21.97 -18.76 -7.02
C ILE A 402 -20.56 -18.21 -6.76
N ASN A 403 -20.16 -17.22 -7.56
CA ASN A 403 -18.90 -16.50 -7.40
C ASN A 403 -19.19 -15.19 -6.67
N GLU A 404 -18.66 -15.04 -5.46
CA GLU A 404 -18.86 -13.86 -4.62
C GLU A 404 -17.56 -13.06 -4.48
N ALA A 405 -17.70 -11.74 -4.46
CA ALA A 405 -16.63 -10.86 -4.05
C ALA A 405 -17.17 -9.55 -3.46
N SER A 406 -16.41 -8.96 -2.53
CA SER A 406 -16.75 -7.66 -1.94
C SER A 406 -16.75 -6.50 -2.94
N SER A 407 -16.17 -6.70 -4.13
CA SER A 407 -16.13 -5.74 -5.23
C SER A 407 -16.02 -6.46 -6.57
N SER A 408 -16.57 -5.87 -7.63
CA SER A 408 -16.61 -6.45 -8.98
C SER A 408 -15.21 -6.79 -9.54
N TYR A 409 -14.20 -5.97 -9.22
CA TYR A 409 -12.82 -6.17 -9.67
C TYR A 409 -12.05 -7.28 -8.92
N LEU A 410 -12.66 -7.88 -7.90
CA LEU A 410 -12.09 -9.02 -7.17
C LEU A 410 -12.64 -10.37 -7.67
N VAL A 411 -13.54 -10.34 -8.65
CA VAL A 411 -14.09 -11.53 -9.30
C VAL A 411 -13.08 -12.04 -10.33
N TYR A 412 -12.73 -13.32 -10.27
CA TYR A 412 -11.91 -14.01 -11.26
C TYR A 412 -12.48 -15.40 -11.58
N TRP A 413 -11.96 -16.01 -12.65
CA TRP A 413 -12.36 -17.33 -13.13
C TRP A 413 -13.83 -17.49 -13.50
N GLU A 414 -14.50 -16.40 -13.93
CA GLU A 414 -15.91 -16.47 -14.35
C GLU A 414 -16.08 -17.33 -15.61
N ASP A 415 -15.20 -17.20 -16.59
CA ASP A 415 -15.30 -17.95 -17.84
C ASP A 415 -14.95 -19.42 -17.62
N GLU A 416 -13.97 -19.71 -16.78
CA GLU A 416 -13.63 -21.06 -16.35
C GLU A 416 -14.79 -21.70 -15.59
N LEU A 417 -15.43 -20.98 -14.66
CA LEU A 417 -16.59 -21.49 -13.92
C LEU A 417 -17.82 -21.70 -14.81
N ARG A 418 -17.99 -20.92 -15.89
CA ARG A 418 -19.08 -21.09 -16.87
C ARG A 418 -18.92 -22.34 -17.74
N GLN A 419 -17.69 -22.85 -17.90
CA GLN A 419 -17.43 -24.06 -18.67
C GLN A 419 -17.84 -25.35 -17.94
N VAL A 420 -18.09 -25.24 -16.62
CA VAL A 420 -18.46 -26.34 -15.72
C VAL A 420 -19.92 -26.26 -15.33
#